data_AF-A0A1B0BQB0-F1
#
_entry.id   AF-A0A1B0BQB0-F1
#
_cell.length_a   1.000
_cell.length_b   1.000
_cell.length_c   1.000
_cell.angle_alpha   90.00
_cell.angle_beta   90.00
_cell.angle_gamma   90.00
#
_symmetry.space_group_name_H-M   'P 1'
#
loop_
_entity.id
_entity.type
_entity.pdbx_description
1 polymer ?
#
loop_
_entity_poly.entity_id
_entity_poly.type
_entity_poly.pdbx_seq_one_letter_code
_entity_poly.pdbx_strand_id
1 'polypeptide(L)'
;MIAEEKKVQQQQQTNCNELRSIPLRSNVFTERFFGSFNWEEFACGCGAAFVNIAITYPIYKMIFRQMLHGVPITSAFSQLRHEGLMFLYRGMLPPLAQKTISLSIMFGVFDGTRRYLVDDYRMNAYVFVHHGFHELYRGIVPVLWRNGPSNALFFILREEASIRLPQRSSISTRAAQEFIAGAVIGASISTLFYPLNVIKVAMQSSMGHPTESMWTTTLKIYKERGNSIMYFYRGCGFNTARSFISWGIMNAAYENLKNLMTLDSL
;
A
#
# COMPACT_ATOMS: atom_id res chain seq x y z
N MET A 1 27.99 21.37 -24.05
CA MET A 1 28.29 20.36 -23.01
C MET A 1 28.66 20.96 -21.66
N ILE A 2 29.92 21.26 -21.30
CA ILE A 2 30.26 21.71 -19.93
C ILE A 2 29.58 23.05 -19.54
N ALA A 3 29.40 23.96 -20.50
CA ALA A 3 28.70 25.22 -20.28
C ALA A 3 27.15 25.07 -20.17
N GLU A 4 26.59 23.99 -20.74
CA GLU A 4 25.15 23.69 -20.62
C GLU A 4 24.86 22.96 -19.30
N GLU A 5 25.71 22.02 -18.88
CA GLU A 5 25.59 21.38 -17.57
C GLU A 5 25.65 22.39 -16.43
N LYS A 6 26.53 23.41 -16.52
CA LYS A 6 26.59 24.48 -15.52
C LYS A 6 25.32 25.33 -15.48
N LYS A 7 24.68 25.60 -16.63
CA LYS A 7 23.40 26.33 -16.69
C LYS A 7 22.25 25.52 -16.11
N VAL A 8 22.20 24.20 -16.39
CA VAL A 8 21.19 23.30 -15.83
C VAL A 8 21.35 23.16 -14.32
N GLN A 9 22.59 23.03 -13.82
CA GLN A 9 22.88 22.98 -12.38
C GLN A 9 22.53 24.30 -11.68
N GLN A 10 22.84 25.44 -12.30
CA GLN A 10 22.54 26.75 -11.73
C GLN A 10 21.03 27.01 -11.69
N GLN A 11 20.28 26.58 -12.70
CA GLN A 11 18.82 26.69 -12.75
C GLN A 11 18.13 25.72 -11.78
N GLN A 12 18.69 24.52 -11.55
CA GLN A 12 18.24 23.61 -10.49
C GLN A 12 18.52 24.16 -9.09
N GLN A 13 19.67 24.80 -8.88
CA GLN A 13 20.04 25.41 -7.59
C GLN A 13 19.12 26.60 -7.25
N THR A 14 18.74 27.41 -8.23
CA THR A 14 17.82 28.55 -8.04
C THR A 14 16.41 28.07 -7.66
N ASN A 15 15.88 27.05 -8.33
CA ASN A 15 14.57 26.46 -7.97
C ASN A 15 14.57 25.84 -6.56
N CYS A 16 15.69 25.21 -6.15
CA CYS A 16 15.81 24.59 -4.83
C CYS A 16 15.86 25.64 -3.69
N ASN A 17 16.42 26.82 -3.96
CA ASN A 17 16.46 27.93 -3.01
C ASN A 17 15.10 28.62 -2.87
N GLU A 18 14.30 28.73 -3.94
CA GLU A 18 12.91 29.21 -3.84
C GLU A 18 12.02 28.25 -3.04
N LEU A 19 12.15 26.93 -3.25
CA LEU A 19 11.44 25.90 -2.47
C LEU A 19 11.78 25.95 -0.97
N ARG A 20 12.98 26.41 -0.60
CA ARG A 20 13.43 26.52 0.80
C ARG A 20 12.88 27.76 1.52
N SER A 21 12.30 28.71 0.79
CA SER A 21 11.69 29.93 1.35
C SER A 21 10.23 29.76 1.75
N ILE A 22 9.61 28.60 1.48
CA ILE A 22 8.24 28.29 1.89
C ILE A 22 8.23 28.08 3.41
N PRO A 23 7.55 28.93 4.20
CA PRO A 23 7.51 28.78 5.64
C PRO A 23 6.77 27.49 6.00
N LEU A 24 7.52 26.47 6.41
CA LEU A 24 7.02 25.21 6.96
C LEU A 24 6.40 25.44 8.36
N ARG A 25 5.28 26.15 8.41
CA ARG A 25 4.47 26.28 9.63
C ARG A 25 3.45 25.14 9.62
N SER A 26 3.70 24.10 10.42
CA SER A 26 2.88 22.88 10.53
C SER A 26 1.37 23.16 10.70
N ASN A 27 1.01 24.29 11.31
CA ASN A 27 -0.39 24.68 11.53
C ASN A 27 -1.12 25.10 10.24
N VAL A 28 -0.40 25.57 9.22
CA VAL A 28 -1.01 25.94 7.92
C VAL A 28 -1.38 24.70 7.13
N PHE A 29 -0.59 23.63 7.19
CA PHE A 29 -0.93 22.37 6.53
C PHE A 29 -2.26 21.81 7.05
N THR A 30 -2.43 21.76 8.37
CA THR A 30 -3.63 21.24 9.00
C THR A 30 -4.86 22.09 8.67
N GLU A 31 -4.81 23.41 8.86
CA GLU A 31 -5.95 24.28 8.52
C GLU A 31 -6.30 24.26 7.03
N ARG A 32 -5.31 24.16 6.14
CA ARG A 32 -5.53 24.25 4.69
C ARG A 32 -5.92 22.92 4.07
N PHE A 33 -5.43 21.79 4.62
CA PHE A 33 -5.87 20.44 4.28
C PHE A 33 -7.29 20.15 4.79
N PHE A 34 -7.62 20.57 6.02
CA PHE A 34 -8.99 20.46 6.52
C PHE A 34 -9.92 21.51 5.87
N GLY A 35 -9.39 22.67 5.46
CA GLY A 35 -10.13 23.69 4.73
C GLY A 35 -10.41 23.35 3.25
N SER A 36 -9.62 22.45 2.64
CA SER A 36 -9.86 21.94 1.27
C SER A 36 -10.79 20.72 1.22
N PHE A 37 -11.32 20.31 2.37
CA PHE A 37 -12.17 19.14 2.54
C PHE A 37 -13.60 19.45 2.08
N ASN A 38 -13.86 19.27 0.78
CA ASN A 38 -15.19 19.45 0.21
C ASN A 38 -16.07 18.23 0.49
N TRP A 39 -17.07 18.41 1.36
CA TRP A 39 -18.08 17.39 1.69
C TRP A 39 -18.85 16.88 0.46
N GLU A 40 -18.94 17.71 -0.59
CA GLU A 40 -19.60 17.35 -1.86
C GLU A 40 -18.98 16.12 -2.52
N GLU A 41 -17.65 16.00 -2.50
CA GLU A 41 -16.94 14.85 -3.09
C GLU A 41 -17.15 13.56 -2.27
N PHE A 42 -17.28 13.70 -0.95
CA PHE A 42 -17.69 12.59 -0.08
C PHE A 42 -19.12 12.15 -0.38
N ALA A 43 -20.04 13.10 -0.54
CA ALA A 43 -21.43 12.83 -0.89
C ALA A 43 -21.56 12.17 -2.27
N CYS A 44 -20.81 12.65 -3.26
CA CYS A 44 -20.72 12.06 -4.59
C CYS A 44 -20.14 10.63 -4.55
N GLY A 45 -19.06 10.40 -3.79
CA GLY A 45 -18.49 9.06 -3.58
C GLY A 45 -19.48 8.09 -2.92
N CYS A 46 -20.19 8.55 -1.90
CA CYS A 46 -21.28 7.81 -1.26
C CYS A 46 -22.41 7.48 -2.24
N GLY A 47 -22.88 8.48 -3.00
CA GLY A 47 -23.96 8.32 -3.98
C GLY A 47 -23.59 7.35 -5.09
N ALA A 48 -22.39 7.48 -5.66
CA ALA A 48 -21.88 6.57 -6.69
C ALA A 48 -21.75 5.13 -6.18
N ALA A 49 -21.23 4.94 -4.95
CA ALA A 49 -21.15 3.63 -4.32
C ALA A 49 -22.53 3.02 -4.08
N PHE A 50 -23.50 3.82 -3.62
CA PHE A 50 -24.88 3.38 -3.42
C PHE A 50 -25.53 2.91 -4.72
N VAL A 51 -25.43 3.71 -5.78
CA VAL A 51 -25.99 3.38 -7.10
C VAL A 51 -25.35 2.10 -7.65
N ASN A 52 -24.01 2.00 -7.61
CA ASN A 52 -23.30 0.81 -8.08
C ASN A 52 -23.73 -0.45 -7.31
N ILE A 53 -23.85 -0.38 -5.99
CA ILE A 53 -24.23 -1.54 -5.17
C ILE A 53 -25.70 -1.89 -5.37
N ALA A 54 -26.60 -0.92 -5.42
CA ALA A 54 -28.02 -1.17 -5.68
C ALA A 54 -28.25 -1.91 -7.01
N ILE A 55 -27.46 -1.57 -8.04
CA ILE A 55 -27.53 -2.20 -9.37
C ILE A 55 -26.86 -3.59 -9.38
N THR A 56 -25.67 -3.72 -8.77
CA THR A 56 -24.88 -4.95 -8.85
C THR A 56 -25.26 -6.01 -7.82
N TYR A 57 -25.93 -5.63 -6.71
CA TYR A 57 -26.25 -6.53 -5.60
C TYR A 57 -27.11 -7.75 -6.01
N PRO A 58 -28.14 -7.63 -6.86
CA PRO A 58 -28.89 -8.80 -7.33
C PRO A 58 -28.00 -9.83 -8.02
N ILE A 59 -27.05 -9.37 -8.84
CA ILE A 59 -26.09 -10.23 -9.55
C ILE A 59 -25.18 -10.94 -8.54
N TYR A 60 -24.62 -10.20 -7.58
CA TYR A 60 -23.79 -10.79 -6.52
C TYR A 60 -24.55 -11.82 -5.69
N LYS A 61 -25.83 -11.58 -5.41
CA LYS A 61 -26.67 -12.53 -4.66
C LYS A 61 -26.94 -13.80 -5.45
N MET A 62 -27.14 -13.70 -6.77
CA MET A 62 -27.22 -14.88 -7.64
C MET A 62 -25.93 -15.69 -7.61
N ILE A 63 -24.77 -15.04 -7.80
CA ILE A 63 -23.45 -15.70 -7.75
C ILE A 63 -23.25 -16.39 -6.40
N PHE A 64 -23.60 -15.71 -5.30
CA PHE A 64 -23.50 -16.28 -3.95
C PHE A 64 -24.35 -17.54 -3.79
N ARG A 65 -25.58 -17.56 -4.31
CA ARG A 65 -26.44 -18.76 -4.28
C ARG A 65 -25.87 -19.90 -5.12
N GLN A 66 -25.29 -19.60 -6.28
CA GLN A 66 -24.63 -20.60 -7.10
C GLN A 66 -23.42 -21.20 -6.36
N MET A 67 -22.63 -20.37 -5.68
CA MET A 67 -21.49 -20.81 -4.88
C MET A 67 -21.90 -21.64 -3.66
N LEU A 68 -22.97 -21.25 -2.95
CA LEU A 68 -23.39 -21.92 -1.71
C LEU A 68 -24.16 -23.23 -1.97
N HIS A 69 -25.03 -23.25 -2.99
CA HIS A 69 -25.94 -24.38 -3.25
C HIS A 69 -25.58 -25.17 -4.51
N GLY A 70 -24.57 -24.77 -5.27
CA GLY A 70 -24.14 -25.48 -6.48
C GLY A 70 -25.19 -25.52 -7.60
N VAL A 71 -26.19 -24.62 -7.57
CA VAL A 71 -27.33 -24.64 -8.49
C VAL A 71 -27.05 -23.88 -9.81
N PRO A 72 -27.64 -24.31 -10.94
CA PRO A 72 -27.55 -23.58 -12.20
C PRO A 72 -28.29 -22.23 -12.12
N ILE A 73 -27.90 -21.28 -12.99
CA ILE A 73 -28.37 -19.89 -12.94
C ILE A 73 -29.90 -19.77 -13.07
N THR A 74 -30.53 -20.65 -13.84
CA THR A 74 -31.98 -20.70 -14.06
C THR A 74 -32.74 -21.06 -12.80
N SER A 75 -32.26 -22.06 -12.05
CA SER A 75 -32.83 -22.46 -10.77
C SER A 75 -32.62 -21.39 -9.69
N ALA A 76 -31.44 -20.78 -9.66
CA ALA A 76 -31.14 -19.67 -8.75
C ALA A 76 -32.06 -18.46 -9.00
N PHE A 77 -32.28 -18.11 -10.27
CA PHE A 77 -33.18 -17.03 -10.66
C PHE A 77 -34.64 -17.32 -10.32
N SER A 78 -35.10 -18.55 -10.55
CA SER A 78 -36.45 -18.98 -10.20
C SER A 78 -36.71 -18.88 -8.69
N GLN A 79 -35.78 -19.36 -7.86
CA GLN A 79 -35.86 -19.22 -6.39
C GLN A 79 -35.90 -17.76 -5.96
N LEU A 80 -35.05 -16.91 -6.53
CA LEU A 80 -35.00 -15.47 -6.23
C LEU A 80 -36.32 -14.77 -6.59
N ARG A 81 -36.93 -15.17 -7.71
CA ARG A 81 -38.22 -14.66 -8.17
C ARG A 81 -39.36 -15.05 -7.23
N HIS A 82 -39.32 -16.24 -6.65
CA HIS A 82 -40.32 -16.72 -5.69
C HIS A 82 -40.21 -16.08 -4.30
N GLU A 83 -39.02 -15.62 -3.88
CA GLU A 83 -38.80 -14.99 -2.57
C GLU A 83 -39.20 -13.50 -2.50
N GLY A 84 -39.28 -12.81 -3.64
CA GLY A 84 -39.72 -11.41 -3.73
C GLY A 84 -38.62 -10.36 -3.55
N LEU A 85 -38.89 -9.14 -4.04
CA LEU A 85 -37.92 -8.04 -4.15
C LEU A 85 -37.37 -7.52 -2.80
N MET A 86 -38.12 -7.60 -1.71
CA MET A 86 -37.63 -7.17 -0.39
C MET A 86 -36.59 -8.16 0.19
N PHE A 87 -36.78 -9.46 -0.04
CA PHE A 87 -35.79 -10.47 0.35
C PHE A 87 -34.58 -10.44 -0.55
N LEU A 88 -34.70 -9.97 -1.81
CA LEU A 88 -33.57 -9.74 -2.69
C LEU A 88 -32.54 -8.81 -2.06
N TYR A 89 -32.95 -7.68 -1.48
CA TYR A 89 -32.04 -6.68 -0.89
C TYR A 89 -31.69 -6.90 0.59
N ARG A 90 -32.32 -7.89 1.25
CA ARG A 90 -31.98 -8.29 2.62
C ARG A 90 -30.53 -8.80 2.68
N GLY A 91 -29.70 -8.14 3.49
CA GLY A 91 -28.27 -8.41 3.65
C GLY A 91 -27.33 -7.48 2.89
N MET A 92 -27.85 -6.45 2.20
CA MET A 92 -27.05 -5.49 1.44
C MET A 92 -26.34 -4.45 2.33
N LEU A 93 -26.82 -4.23 3.55
CA LEU A 93 -26.32 -3.15 4.43
C LEU A 93 -24.82 -3.27 4.76
N PRO A 94 -24.26 -4.43 5.15
CA PRO A 94 -22.83 -4.50 5.46
C PRO A 94 -21.93 -4.23 4.24
N PRO A 95 -22.16 -4.85 3.05
CA PRO A 95 -21.42 -4.49 1.83
C PRO A 95 -21.57 -3.03 1.43
N LEU A 96 -22.79 -2.48 1.56
CA LEU A 96 -23.09 -1.09 1.24
C LEU A 96 -22.29 -0.14 2.14
N ALA A 97 -22.37 -0.31 3.46
CA ALA A 97 -21.67 0.52 4.43
C ALA A 97 -20.14 0.45 4.25
N GLN A 98 -19.59 -0.75 4.07
CA GLN A 98 -18.15 -0.92 3.86
C GLN A 98 -17.66 -0.15 2.62
N LYS A 99 -18.38 -0.30 1.49
CA LYS A 99 -17.97 0.29 0.21
C LYS A 99 -18.23 1.78 0.16
N THR A 100 -19.34 2.29 0.70
CA THR A 100 -19.64 3.73 0.74
C THR A 100 -18.60 4.45 1.59
N ILE A 101 -18.26 3.93 2.78
CA ILE A 101 -17.22 4.51 3.64
C ILE A 101 -15.87 4.50 2.92
N SER A 102 -15.49 3.37 2.34
CA SER A 102 -14.21 3.24 1.64
C SER A 102 -14.08 4.17 0.44
N LEU A 103 -15.10 4.27 -0.43
CA LEU A 103 -15.07 5.13 -1.61
C LEU A 103 -15.14 6.61 -1.25
N SER A 104 -15.93 6.98 -0.24
CA SER A 104 -16.04 8.37 0.18
C SER A 104 -14.72 8.89 0.74
N ILE A 105 -14.06 8.08 1.60
CA ILE A 105 -12.73 8.40 2.09
C ILE A 105 -11.73 8.46 0.93
N MET A 106 -11.77 7.50 0.00
CA MET A 106 -10.85 7.48 -1.13
C MET A 106 -10.98 8.76 -1.98
N PHE A 107 -12.19 9.11 -2.42
CA PHE A 107 -12.41 10.27 -3.28
C PHE A 107 -12.12 11.58 -2.55
N GLY A 108 -12.59 11.73 -1.32
CA GLY A 108 -12.40 12.95 -0.57
C GLY A 108 -10.95 13.20 -0.14
N VAL A 109 -10.24 12.17 0.32
CA VAL A 109 -8.79 12.27 0.62
C VAL A 109 -7.98 12.46 -0.66
N PHE A 110 -8.31 11.74 -1.73
CA PHE A 110 -7.64 11.89 -3.02
C PHE A 110 -7.77 13.32 -3.53
N ASP A 111 -8.96 13.88 -3.52
CA ASP A 111 -9.21 15.21 -4.06
C ASP A 111 -8.64 16.33 -3.16
N GLY A 112 -8.76 16.21 -1.83
CA GLY A 112 -8.10 17.14 -0.89
C GLY A 112 -6.57 17.12 -1.04
N THR A 113 -5.99 15.92 -1.18
CA THR A 113 -4.54 15.75 -1.41
C THR A 113 -4.13 16.24 -2.79
N ARG A 114 -4.95 15.96 -3.81
CA ARG A 114 -4.72 16.42 -5.19
C ARG A 114 -4.73 17.94 -5.27
N ARG A 115 -5.77 18.64 -4.78
CA ARG A 115 -5.82 20.10 -4.81
C ARG A 115 -4.59 20.71 -4.13
N TYR A 116 -4.23 20.22 -2.95
CA TYR A 116 -3.02 20.66 -2.26
C TYR A 116 -1.73 20.44 -3.09
N LEU A 117 -1.54 19.26 -3.71
CA LEU A 117 -0.36 18.97 -4.53
C LEU A 117 -0.33 19.70 -5.88
N VAL A 118 -1.49 19.94 -6.49
CA VAL A 118 -1.60 20.57 -7.80
C VAL A 118 -1.55 22.08 -7.71
N ASP A 119 -2.31 22.65 -6.79
CA ASP A 119 -2.50 24.10 -6.70
C ASP A 119 -1.32 24.77 -5.98
N ASP A 120 -0.81 24.17 -4.89
CA ASP A 120 0.33 24.73 -4.15
C ASP A 120 1.71 24.31 -4.74
N TYR A 121 1.82 23.12 -5.33
CA TYR A 121 3.11 22.57 -5.80
C TYR A 121 3.24 22.40 -7.32
N ARG A 122 2.21 22.69 -8.13
CA ARG A 122 2.18 22.51 -9.61
C ARG A 122 2.65 21.11 -10.08
N MET A 123 2.58 20.09 -9.21
CA MET A 123 3.21 18.79 -9.42
C MET A 123 2.53 17.97 -10.54
N ASN A 124 1.20 18.06 -10.69
CA ASN A 124 0.51 17.21 -11.67
C ASN A 124 0.69 17.68 -13.11
N ALA A 125 0.65 18.98 -13.40
CA ALA A 125 0.84 19.42 -14.78
C ALA A 125 2.25 19.06 -15.28
N TYR A 126 3.28 19.21 -14.45
CA TYR A 126 4.66 18.96 -14.86
C TYR A 126 4.92 17.48 -15.17
N VAL A 127 4.54 16.55 -14.28
CA VAL A 127 4.84 15.12 -14.49
C VAL A 127 3.98 14.50 -15.60
N PHE A 128 2.68 14.83 -15.66
CA PHE A 128 1.80 14.28 -16.69
C PHE A 128 2.10 14.84 -18.08
N VAL A 129 2.40 16.13 -18.21
CA VAL A 129 2.70 16.76 -19.51
C VAL A 129 4.09 16.37 -20.02
N HIS A 130 5.10 16.22 -19.15
CA HIS A 130 6.46 15.94 -19.59
C HIS A 130 6.84 14.45 -19.65
N HIS A 131 6.18 13.58 -18.87
CA HIS A 131 6.63 12.19 -18.75
C HIS A 131 5.52 11.12 -18.84
N GLY A 132 4.24 11.52 -18.79
CA GLY A 132 3.09 10.63 -18.99
C GLY A 132 2.84 9.61 -17.87
N PHE A 133 1.81 8.77 -18.05
CA PHE A 133 1.35 7.79 -17.04
C PHE A 133 2.38 6.71 -16.69
N HIS A 134 3.36 6.45 -17.57
CA HIS A 134 4.37 5.42 -17.36
C HIS A 134 5.27 5.70 -16.14
N GLU A 135 5.49 6.97 -15.79
CA GLU A 135 6.24 7.36 -14.60
C GLU A 135 5.65 6.84 -13.29
N LEU A 136 4.32 6.74 -13.21
CA LEU A 136 3.63 6.24 -12.01
C LEU A 136 3.97 4.77 -11.72
N TYR A 137 4.36 4.02 -12.75
CA TYR A 137 4.72 2.61 -12.65
C TYR A 137 6.24 2.40 -12.53
N ARG A 138 7.03 3.48 -12.44
CA ARG A 138 8.48 3.39 -12.30
C ARG A 138 8.87 2.63 -11.03
N GLY A 139 9.68 1.60 -11.20
CA GLY A 139 10.12 0.74 -10.09
C GLY A 139 9.11 -0.34 -9.68
N ILE A 140 8.06 -0.61 -10.46
CA ILE A 140 7.13 -1.71 -10.16
C ILE A 140 7.80 -3.09 -10.19
N VAL A 141 8.77 -3.30 -11.08
CA VAL A 141 9.51 -4.56 -11.22
C VAL A 141 10.25 -4.94 -9.93
N PRO A 142 11.14 -4.09 -9.35
CA PRO A 142 11.79 -4.42 -8.08
C PRO A 142 10.78 -4.52 -6.92
N VAL A 143 9.65 -3.81 -6.96
CA VAL A 143 8.58 -3.97 -5.95
C VAL A 143 7.98 -5.38 -5.99
N LEU A 144 7.67 -5.90 -7.18
CA LEU A 144 7.11 -7.24 -7.34
C LEU A 144 8.10 -8.32 -6.88
N TRP A 145 9.34 -8.23 -7.34
CA TRP A 145 10.43 -9.14 -6.95
C TRP A 145 10.75 -9.09 -5.46
N ARG A 146 10.53 -7.95 -4.81
CA ARG A 146 10.65 -7.83 -3.36
C ARG A 146 9.46 -8.47 -2.67
N ASN A 147 8.24 -8.08 -3.02
CA ASN A 147 7.04 -8.40 -2.23
C ASN A 147 6.64 -9.88 -2.32
N GLY A 148 6.61 -10.46 -3.52
CA GLY A 148 6.14 -11.84 -3.70
C GLY A 148 7.03 -12.85 -2.94
N PRO A 149 8.32 -12.94 -3.29
CA PRO A 149 9.27 -13.81 -2.59
C PRO A 149 9.41 -13.50 -1.09
N SER A 150 9.45 -12.23 -0.69
CA SER A 150 9.53 -11.84 0.74
C SER A 150 8.35 -12.35 1.54
N ASN A 151 7.13 -12.26 1.01
CA ASN A 151 5.93 -12.71 1.72
C ASN A 151 5.88 -14.24 1.80
N ALA A 152 6.21 -14.94 0.71
CA ALA A 152 6.29 -16.40 0.71
C ALA A 152 7.30 -16.89 1.75
N LEU A 153 8.51 -16.32 1.76
CA LEU A 153 9.55 -16.67 2.72
C LEU A 153 9.14 -16.36 4.17
N PHE A 154 8.40 -15.28 4.40
CA PHE A 154 7.88 -14.94 5.73
C PHE A 154 6.96 -16.02 6.27
N PHE A 155 5.98 -16.47 5.47
CA PHE A 155 5.05 -17.50 5.91
C PHE A 155 5.73 -18.85 6.13
N ILE A 156 6.65 -19.24 5.23
CA ILE A 156 7.44 -20.47 5.38
C ILE A 156 8.26 -20.45 6.68
N LEU A 157 9.02 -19.37 6.91
CA LEU A 157 9.84 -19.26 8.12
C LEU A 157 9.00 -19.15 9.39
N ARG A 158 7.82 -18.53 9.32
CA ARG A 158 6.88 -18.45 10.43
C ARG A 158 6.33 -19.83 10.78
N GLU A 159 5.96 -20.63 9.78
CA GLU A 159 5.47 -21.99 9.97
C GLU A 159 6.55 -22.88 10.61
N GLU A 160 7.77 -22.85 10.07
CA GLU A 160 8.92 -23.54 10.66
C GLU A 160 9.21 -23.10 12.10
N ALA A 161 9.11 -21.80 12.40
CA ALA A 161 9.27 -21.29 13.75
C ALA A 161 8.16 -21.80 14.69
N SER A 162 6.91 -21.86 14.23
CA SER A 162 5.78 -22.35 15.02
C SER A 162 5.92 -23.84 15.37
N ILE A 163 6.47 -24.66 14.47
CA ILE A 163 6.70 -26.09 14.70
C ILE A 163 7.85 -26.32 15.69
N ARG A 164 8.90 -25.51 15.62
CA ARG A 164 10.14 -25.72 16.43
C ARG A 164 10.09 -25.05 17.80
N LEU A 165 9.26 -24.04 17.99
CA LEU A 165 9.16 -23.32 19.25
C LEU A 165 8.20 -24.03 20.22
N PRO A 166 8.54 -24.12 21.52
CA PRO A 166 7.71 -24.79 22.50
C PRO A 166 6.38 -24.05 22.71
N GLN A 167 5.30 -24.81 22.87
CA GLN A 167 4.00 -24.26 23.20
C GLN A 167 3.99 -23.77 24.65
N ARG A 168 3.86 -22.45 24.85
CA ARG A 168 3.82 -21.84 26.18
C ARG A 168 2.39 -21.65 26.65
N SER A 169 2.14 -21.99 27.91
CA SER A 169 0.79 -21.94 28.53
C SER A 169 0.34 -20.53 28.89
N SER A 170 1.25 -19.61 29.19
CA SER A 170 0.91 -18.23 29.55
C SER A 170 0.82 -17.31 28.32
N ILE A 171 -0.30 -16.60 28.20
CA ILE A 171 -0.62 -15.67 27.10
C ILE A 171 0.52 -14.66 26.87
N SER A 172 1.07 -14.09 27.95
CA SER A 172 2.15 -13.09 27.85
C SER A 172 3.44 -13.69 27.28
N THR A 173 3.81 -14.88 27.74
CA THR A 173 5.02 -15.58 27.27
C THR A 173 4.88 -16.09 25.84
N ARG A 174 3.68 -16.50 25.44
CA ARG A 174 3.36 -16.84 24.05
C ARG A 174 3.41 -15.61 23.15
N ALA A 175 2.81 -14.50 23.56
CA ALA A 175 2.85 -13.25 22.81
C ALA A 175 4.28 -12.72 22.63
N ALA A 176 5.12 -12.81 23.66
CA ALA A 176 6.54 -12.45 23.57
C ALA A 176 7.31 -13.38 22.61
N GLN A 177 7.05 -14.69 22.65
CA GLN A 177 7.66 -15.65 21.74
C GLN A 177 7.28 -15.37 20.28
N GLU A 178 6.00 -15.12 20.01
CA GLU A 178 5.48 -14.77 18.69
C GLU A 178 6.03 -13.43 18.20
N PHE A 179 6.14 -12.45 19.09
CA PHE A 179 6.78 -11.17 18.78
C PHE A 179 8.23 -11.39 18.34
N ILE A 180 9.03 -12.12 19.12
CA ILE A 180 10.45 -12.34 18.84
C ILE A 180 10.62 -13.13 17.53
N ALA A 181 9.83 -14.19 17.33
CA ALA A 181 9.86 -14.98 16.10
C ALA A 181 9.54 -14.11 14.87
N GLY A 182 8.44 -13.36 14.91
CA GLY A 182 8.05 -12.45 13.83
C GLY A 182 9.09 -11.35 13.58
N ALA A 183 9.66 -10.80 14.64
CA ALA A 183 10.66 -9.74 14.57
C ALA A 183 11.96 -10.23 13.92
N VAL A 184 12.47 -11.39 14.33
CA VAL A 184 13.71 -11.99 13.78
C VAL A 184 13.52 -12.39 12.32
N ILE A 185 12.41 -13.06 11.99
CA ILE A 185 12.08 -13.44 10.61
C ILE A 185 11.98 -12.19 9.73
N GLY A 186 11.19 -11.20 10.16
CA GLY A 186 10.98 -9.95 9.42
C GLY A 186 12.26 -9.14 9.23
N ALA A 187 13.12 -9.06 10.26
CA ALA A 187 14.43 -8.43 10.18
C ALA A 187 15.37 -9.15 9.20
N SER A 188 15.37 -10.49 9.22
CA SER A 188 16.22 -11.31 8.36
C SER A 188 15.82 -11.18 6.89
N ILE A 189 14.53 -11.32 6.59
CA ILE A 189 13.98 -11.15 5.24
C ILE A 189 14.20 -9.72 4.77
N SER A 190 13.95 -8.72 5.62
CA SER A 190 14.15 -7.33 5.20
C SER A 190 15.62 -7.01 4.90
N THR A 191 16.56 -7.68 5.57
CA THR A 191 17.99 -7.56 5.29
C THR A 191 18.30 -8.24 3.95
N LEU A 192 17.85 -9.47 3.74
CA LEU A 192 18.04 -10.22 2.49
C LEU A 192 17.54 -9.46 1.26
N PHE A 193 16.35 -8.84 1.35
CA PHE A 193 15.73 -8.09 0.26
C PHE A 193 16.10 -6.61 0.22
N TYR A 194 17.04 -6.16 1.06
CA TYR A 194 17.44 -4.75 1.15
C TYR A 194 18.02 -4.19 -0.17
N PRO A 195 18.84 -4.94 -0.95
CA PRO A 195 19.33 -4.45 -2.24
C PRO A 195 18.21 -4.10 -3.22
N LEU A 196 17.13 -4.90 -3.27
CA LEU A 196 15.96 -4.62 -4.10
C LEU A 196 15.20 -3.37 -3.63
N ASN A 197 15.20 -3.10 -2.32
CA ASN A 197 14.65 -1.85 -1.78
C ASN A 197 15.48 -0.63 -2.22
N VAL A 198 16.81 -0.75 -2.26
CA VAL A 198 17.69 0.33 -2.76
C VAL A 198 17.45 0.60 -4.24
N ILE A 199 17.34 -0.45 -5.06
CA ILE A 199 17.05 -0.32 -6.49
C ILE A 199 15.68 0.35 -6.70
N LYS A 200 14.65 -0.10 -5.96
CA LYS A 200 13.32 0.53 -5.97
C LYS A 200 13.41 2.02 -5.69
N VAL A 201 14.05 2.42 -4.59
CA VAL A 201 14.12 3.83 -4.19
C VAL A 201 14.87 4.66 -5.22
N ALA A 202 15.99 4.15 -5.75
CA ALA A 202 16.76 4.84 -6.78
C ALA A 202 15.98 5.03 -8.09
N MET A 203 15.22 4.01 -8.51
CA MET A 203 14.33 4.14 -9.66
C MET A 203 13.25 5.18 -9.37
N GLN A 204 12.57 5.11 -8.23
CA GLN A 204 11.47 6.02 -7.87
C GLN A 204 11.91 7.46 -7.60
N SER A 205 13.15 7.69 -7.18
CA SER A 205 13.68 9.05 -6.94
C SER A 205 14.14 9.75 -8.21
N SER A 206 14.40 9.00 -9.29
CA SER A 206 14.94 9.55 -10.54
C SER A 206 13.83 10.12 -11.42
N MET A 207 13.15 11.18 -10.98
CA MET A 207 12.15 11.90 -11.79
C MET A 207 12.84 12.80 -12.81
N GLY A 208 12.28 12.96 -14.02
CA GLY A 208 12.84 13.86 -15.04
C GLY A 208 13.71 13.22 -16.12
N HIS A 209 14.14 11.98 -15.94
CA HIS A 209 15.01 11.25 -16.87
C HIS A 209 14.26 10.08 -17.52
N PRO A 210 14.70 9.54 -18.68
CA PRO A 210 14.11 8.34 -19.25
C PRO A 210 14.04 7.18 -18.24
N THR A 211 12.96 6.40 -18.27
CA THR A 211 12.82 5.23 -17.39
C THR A 211 13.89 4.20 -17.73
N GLU A 212 14.86 4.04 -16.84
CA GLU A 212 15.87 3.01 -16.97
C GLU A 212 15.34 1.64 -16.51
N SER A 213 15.93 0.58 -17.05
CA SER A 213 15.65 -0.78 -16.59
C SER A 213 16.23 -1.03 -15.19
N MET A 214 15.63 -1.95 -14.44
CA MET A 214 16.13 -2.38 -13.13
C MET A 214 17.62 -2.76 -13.18
N TRP A 215 18.04 -3.44 -14.25
CA TRP A 215 19.43 -3.87 -14.44
C TRP A 215 20.38 -2.69 -14.67
N THR A 216 19.97 -1.76 -15.54
CA THR A 216 20.74 -0.53 -15.80
C THR A 216 20.94 0.28 -14.53
N THR A 217 19.86 0.49 -13.76
CA THR A 217 19.93 1.19 -12.48
C THR A 217 20.78 0.43 -11.46
N THR A 218 20.72 -0.90 -11.44
CA THR A 218 21.58 -1.71 -10.55
C THR A 218 23.07 -1.52 -10.89
N LEU A 219 23.43 -1.62 -12.16
CA LEU A 219 24.82 -1.41 -12.62
C LEU A 219 25.30 0.02 -12.36
N LYS A 220 24.42 1.01 -12.54
CA LYS A 220 24.70 2.42 -12.24
C LYS A 220 25.03 2.61 -10.76
N ILE A 221 24.16 2.12 -9.86
CA ILE A 221 24.39 2.16 -8.40
C ILE A 221 25.68 1.43 -8.03
N TYR A 222 25.93 0.27 -8.62
CA TYR A 222 27.13 -0.52 -8.36
C TYR A 222 28.41 0.26 -8.72
N LYS A 223 28.43 0.91 -9.89
CA LYS A 223 29.56 1.74 -10.33
C LYS A 223 29.71 3.00 -9.47
N GLU A 224 28.64 3.75 -9.26
CA GLU A 224 28.63 4.99 -8.46
C GLU A 224 29.07 4.76 -7.02
N ARG A 225 28.77 3.59 -6.46
CA ARG A 225 29.15 3.24 -5.08
C ARG A 225 30.50 2.54 -4.98
N GLY A 226 31.32 2.51 -6.03
CA GLY A 226 32.68 1.96 -5.96
C GLY A 226 32.77 0.44 -6.13
N ASN A 227 31.93 -0.14 -6.99
CA ASN A 227 31.97 -1.54 -7.43
C ASN A 227 31.93 -2.58 -6.31
N SER A 228 31.24 -2.28 -5.20
CA SER A 228 31.06 -3.24 -4.11
C SER A 228 29.59 -3.40 -3.75
N ILE A 229 29.16 -4.65 -3.66
CA ILE A 229 27.80 -5.03 -3.25
C ILE A 229 27.51 -4.62 -1.81
N MET A 230 28.54 -4.49 -0.97
CA MET A 230 28.38 -4.05 0.42
C MET A 230 27.73 -2.66 0.51
N TYR A 231 27.96 -1.80 -0.47
CA TYR A 231 27.36 -0.48 -0.50
C TYR A 231 25.88 -0.47 -0.82
N PHE A 232 25.30 -1.57 -1.31
CA PHE A 232 23.84 -1.72 -1.36
C PHE A 232 23.24 -1.85 0.03
N TYR A 233 24.02 -2.23 1.05
CA TYR A 233 23.57 -2.37 2.44
C TYR A 233 23.77 -1.10 3.28
N ARG A 234 24.21 0.02 2.68
CA ARG A 234 24.24 1.32 3.39
C ARG A 234 22.84 1.71 3.85
N GLY A 235 22.69 1.93 5.16
CA GLY A 235 21.40 2.22 5.80
C GLY A 235 20.59 0.99 6.24
N CYS A 236 21.10 -0.22 6.00
CA CYS A 236 20.38 -1.45 6.34
C CYS A 236 20.05 -1.55 7.83
N GLY A 237 20.93 -1.11 8.73
CA GLY A 237 20.72 -1.19 10.18
C GLY A 237 19.41 -0.55 10.64
N PHE A 238 19.11 0.68 10.22
CA PHE A 238 17.85 1.35 10.54
C PHE A 238 16.65 0.65 9.93
N ASN A 239 16.76 0.16 8.69
CA ASN A 239 15.69 -0.59 8.06
C ASN A 239 15.43 -1.94 8.75
N THR A 240 16.47 -2.64 9.19
CA THR A 240 16.39 -3.89 9.94
C THR A 240 15.77 -3.64 11.32
N ALA A 241 16.15 -2.59 12.03
CA ALA A 241 15.55 -2.21 13.31
C ALA A 241 14.05 -1.87 13.17
N ARG A 242 13.70 -1.05 12.17
CA ARG A 242 12.30 -0.75 11.84
C ARG A 242 11.51 -2.03 11.53
N SER A 243 12.11 -2.93 10.75
CA SER A 243 11.47 -4.18 10.35
C SER A 243 11.28 -5.11 11.55
N PHE A 244 12.28 -5.24 12.42
CA PHE A 244 12.19 -6.00 13.66
C PHE A 244 10.96 -5.58 14.49
N ILE A 245 10.83 -4.27 14.77
CA ILE A 245 9.72 -3.73 15.55
C ILE A 245 8.38 -3.97 14.83
N SER A 246 8.29 -3.59 13.56
CA SER A 246 7.04 -3.66 12.78
C SER A 246 6.53 -5.10 12.64
N TRP A 247 7.41 -6.04 12.31
CA TRP A 247 7.02 -7.44 12.10
C TRP A 247 6.76 -8.17 13.41
N GLY A 248 7.45 -7.82 14.50
CA GLY A 248 7.14 -8.34 15.83
C GLY A 248 5.75 -7.93 16.30
N ILE A 249 5.40 -6.64 16.20
CA ILE A 249 4.07 -6.14 16.57
C ILE A 249 3.00 -6.82 15.73
N MET A 250 3.19 -6.88 14.41
CA MET A 250 2.20 -7.45 13.50
C MET A 250 1.97 -8.94 13.76
N ASN A 251 3.03 -9.73 13.99
CA ASN A 251 2.88 -11.16 14.27
C ASN A 251 2.20 -11.42 15.62
N ALA A 252 2.59 -10.66 16.66
CA ALA A 252 1.95 -10.76 17.97
C ALA A 252 0.47 -10.38 17.91
N ALA A 253 0.12 -9.30 17.21
CA ALA A 253 -1.27 -8.88 17.02
C ALA A 253 -2.08 -9.94 16.26
N TYR A 254 -1.53 -10.46 15.16
CA TYR A 254 -2.17 -11.50 14.35
C TYR A 254 -2.50 -12.74 15.19
N GLU A 255 -1.54 -13.23 15.98
CA GLU A 255 -1.75 -14.45 16.76
C GLU A 255 -2.75 -14.23 17.90
N ASN A 256 -2.70 -13.08 18.60
CA ASN A 256 -3.69 -12.75 19.62
C ASN A 256 -5.11 -12.65 19.03
N LEU A 257 -5.27 -11.99 17.88
CA LEU A 257 -6.55 -11.89 17.18
C LEU A 257 -7.07 -13.24 16.71
N LYS A 258 -6.17 -14.08 16.16
CA LYS A 258 -6.52 -15.44 15.72
C LYS A 258 -7.03 -16.27 16.89
N ASN A 259 -6.33 -16.23 18.04
CA ASN A 259 -6.74 -16.94 19.24
C ASN A 259 -8.11 -16.47 19.76
N LEU A 260 -8.36 -15.17 19.78
CA LEU A 260 -9.66 -14.60 20.18
C LEU A 260 -10.79 -15.14 19.30
N MET A 261 -10.62 -15.09 17.98
CA MET A 261 -11.64 -15.59 17.04
C MET A 261 -11.87 -17.10 17.17
N THR A 262 -10.83 -17.89 17.45
CA THR A 262 -11.00 -19.34 17.66
C THR A 262 -11.64 -19.69 19.00
N LEU A 263 -11.48 -18.83 20.02
CA LEU A 263 -12.12 -18.99 21.33
C LEU A 263 -13.62 -18.71 21.27
N ASP A 264 -14.07 -17.75 20.45
CA ASP A 264 -15.50 -17.46 20.23
C ASP A 264 -16.23 -18.55 19.41
N SER A 265 -15.50 -19.47 18.78
CA SER A 265 -16.05 -20.58 17.99
C SER A 265 -16.23 -21.91 18.74
N LEU A 266 -16.00 -21.92 20.06
CA LEU A 266 -16.20 -23.06 20.97
C LEU A 266 -17.26 -22.72 22.03
#